data_AF-A0A7C1TVV9-F1
#
_entry.id   AF-A0A7C1TVV9-F1
#
_cell.length_a   1.000
_cell.length_b   1.000
_cell.length_c   1.000
_cell.angle_alpha   90.00
_cell.angle_beta   90.00
_cell.angle_gamma   90.00
#
_symmetry.space_group_name_H-M   'P 1'
#
loop_
_entity.id
_entity.type
_entity.pdbx_description
1 polymer ?
#
loop_
_entity_poly.entity_id
_entity_poly.type
_entity_poly.pdbx_seq_one_letter_code
_entity_poly.pdbx_strand_id
1 'polypeptide(L)'
;MWECFEGINGFEKKQVQAWREYADHGLVHPFEHILQRKLIESPGAWGTLLSCKHLIETAREEGLERILVLEDDVMIHRDFLTLFPKVAAELPSDWRLVYFGCRPDDWDDVKPFSEHLYRPGVISADAYRPITHGAFAYALHASTFDLALQHIDTMEWPFDSGSLKEINRQFPKQTFVVQPHLFIPDISVSSIREPGDNVEWARAARAQQCHYEPRQLQFESTSRNDKISANPKVVALLVVRDKTSRLEKCLQYLHAQGIEICLIDPVCTDHRIEMAQNFIDHGVFRIEYVPLDGNEEQEKLFLCKQKLASEISADWFIYQDTDEILEAPRPYINLLEGIQDADYRGYNAINFDEFMFVPTNDKVPFEGKNYFQEMLHYYFFKPEKRCLLRAWKKAACPIDLCKRGEHSAIFPNQKTFPVFFRLRHYVSNSHHEIEKYGRLPAQYCLKKLRNPYDWNWDKSDPWENHAFLAQQEVATG
;
A
#
# COMPACT_ATOMS: atom_id res chain seq x y z
N MET A 1 14.44 -12.12 19.04
CA MET A 1 14.88 -11.15 18.03
C MET A 1 13.91 -11.29 16.88
N TRP A 2 13.47 -10.20 16.29
CA TRP A 2 12.64 -10.23 15.10
C TRP A 2 13.22 -9.21 14.13
N GLU A 3 13.04 -9.45 12.84
CA GLU A 3 13.52 -8.59 11.78
C GLU A 3 12.55 -8.62 10.59
N CYS A 4 12.54 -7.56 9.80
CA CYS A 4 11.87 -7.57 8.51
C CYS A 4 12.85 -8.11 7.47
N PHE A 5 12.49 -9.21 6.83
CA PHE A 5 13.28 -9.83 5.77
C PHE A 5 12.77 -9.33 4.41
N GLU A 6 13.64 -8.72 3.60
CA GLU A 6 13.24 -8.19 2.30
C GLU A 6 13.02 -9.33 1.29
N GLY A 7 11.79 -9.44 0.79
CA GLY A 7 11.43 -10.42 -0.24
C GLY A 7 12.00 -10.07 -1.62
N ILE A 8 12.29 -11.09 -2.41
CA ILE A 8 12.71 -10.96 -3.81
C ILE A 8 11.49 -10.70 -4.68
N ASN A 9 11.47 -9.54 -5.33
CA ASN A 9 10.41 -9.18 -6.27
C ASN A 9 10.48 -10.03 -7.55
N GLY A 10 9.54 -10.97 -7.68
CA GLY A 10 9.42 -11.84 -8.85
C GLY A 10 9.16 -11.14 -10.18
N PHE A 11 8.69 -9.89 -10.17
CA PHE A 11 8.42 -9.11 -11.37
C PHE A 11 9.62 -8.30 -11.89
N GLU A 12 10.77 -8.40 -11.23
CA GLU A 12 12.00 -7.86 -11.79
C GLU A 12 12.38 -8.55 -13.09
N LYS A 13 12.97 -7.79 -14.02
CA LYS A 13 13.31 -8.26 -15.37
C LYS A 13 14.08 -9.59 -15.37
N LYS A 14 15.02 -9.75 -14.44
CA LYS A 14 15.82 -10.98 -14.28
C LYS A 14 14.95 -12.18 -13.90
N GLN A 15 14.05 -12.00 -12.94
CA GLN A 15 13.22 -13.08 -12.41
C GLN A 15 12.11 -13.45 -13.37
N VAL A 16 11.50 -12.47 -14.04
CA VAL A 16 10.54 -12.71 -15.12
C VAL A 16 11.16 -13.53 -16.23
N GLN A 17 12.42 -13.25 -16.60
CA GLN A 17 13.12 -14.02 -17.63
C GLN A 17 13.36 -15.47 -17.18
N ALA A 18 13.86 -15.69 -15.96
CA ALA A 18 14.10 -17.03 -15.41
C ALA A 18 12.79 -17.84 -15.27
N TRP A 19 11.71 -17.20 -14.81
CA TRP A 19 10.41 -17.84 -14.73
C TRP A 19 9.84 -18.19 -16.11
N ARG A 20 10.01 -17.32 -17.13
CA ARG A 20 9.60 -17.62 -18.51
C ARG A 20 10.35 -18.82 -19.07
N GLU A 21 11.66 -18.87 -18.84
CA GLU A 21 12.45 -20.04 -19.22
C GLU A 21 11.88 -21.30 -18.56
N TYR A 22 11.66 -21.32 -17.25
CA TYR A 22 10.98 -22.43 -16.56
C TYR A 22 9.61 -22.78 -17.16
N ALA A 23 8.80 -21.77 -17.48
CA ALA A 23 7.46 -21.96 -18.03
C ALA A 23 7.47 -22.56 -19.45
N ASP A 24 8.47 -22.20 -20.25
CA ASP A 24 8.63 -22.64 -21.64
C ASP A 24 9.16 -24.08 -21.78
N HIS A 25 9.69 -24.68 -20.70
CA HIS A 25 10.13 -26.09 -20.69
C HIS A 25 8.97 -27.10 -20.74
N GLY A 26 7.72 -26.62 -20.81
CA GLY A 26 6.53 -27.47 -20.87
C GLY A 26 6.21 -28.19 -19.56
N LEU A 27 5.19 -29.04 -19.61
CA LEU A 27 4.75 -29.84 -18.46
C LEU A 27 5.70 -31.04 -18.32
N VAL A 28 6.40 -31.10 -17.19
CA VAL A 28 7.42 -32.13 -16.89
C VAL A 28 6.93 -33.02 -15.76
N HIS A 29 6.30 -32.43 -14.74
CA HIS A 29 5.89 -33.17 -13.57
C HIS A 29 4.50 -33.83 -13.78
N PRO A 30 4.24 -35.08 -13.34
CA PRO A 30 2.94 -35.75 -13.55
C PRO A 30 1.73 -34.92 -13.12
N PHE A 31 1.87 -34.17 -12.02
CA PHE A 31 0.82 -33.27 -11.54
C PHE A 31 0.60 -32.05 -12.43
N GLU A 32 1.61 -31.56 -13.15
CA GLU A 32 1.45 -30.50 -14.16
C GLU A 32 0.55 -30.97 -15.30
N HIS A 33 0.68 -32.23 -15.72
CA HIS A 33 -0.23 -32.83 -16.69
C HIS A 33 -1.65 -32.99 -16.15
N ILE A 34 -1.83 -33.20 -14.85
CA ILE A 34 -3.18 -33.24 -14.25
C ILE A 34 -3.79 -31.85 -14.21
N LEU A 35 -3.02 -30.83 -13.80
CA LEU A 35 -3.50 -29.45 -13.69
C LEU A 35 -3.52 -28.70 -15.02
N GLN A 36 -2.89 -29.24 -16.07
CA GLN A 36 -2.70 -28.61 -17.39
C GLN A 36 -1.99 -27.24 -17.31
N ARG A 37 -1.04 -27.11 -16.37
CA ARG A 37 -0.22 -25.91 -16.17
C ARG A 37 1.03 -26.25 -15.36
N LYS A 38 2.03 -25.35 -15.38
CA LYS A 38 3.18 -25.42 -14.46
C LYS A 38 2.75 -25.26 -13.00
N LEU A 39 3.53 -25.81 -12.09
CA LEU A 39 3.26 -25.74 -10.65
C LEU A 39 3.61 -24.37 -10.07
N ILE A 40 4.66 -23.72 -10.56
CA ILE A 40 5.00 -22.33 -10.24
C ILE A 40 4.32 -21.42 -11.27
N GLU A 41 3.12 -20.95 -10.93
CA GLU A 41 2.16 -20.35 -11.88
C GLU A 41 2.52 -18.96 -12.38
N SER A 42 3.35 -18.23 -11.65
CA SER A 42 3.60 -16.81 -11.93
C SER A 42 5.00 -16.37 -11.50
N PRO A 43 5.49 -15.23 -12.05
CA PRO A 43 6.71 -14.60 -11.54
C PRO A 43 6.63 -14.29 -10.04
N GLY A 44 5.45 -13.91 -9.52
CA GLY A 44 5.24 -13.71 -8.08
C GLY A 44 5.50 -14.97 -7.26
N ALA A 45 4.98 -16.13 -7.68
CA ALA A 45 5.26 -17.42 -7.04
C ALA A 45 6.76 -17.76 -7.07
N TRP A 46 7.41 -17.46 -8.20
CA TRP A 46 8.85 -17.65 -8.37
C TRP A 46 9.66 -16.77 -7.41
N GLY A 47 9.31 -15.49 -7.29
CA GLY A 47 9.91 -14.56 -6.33
C GLY A 47 9.73 -15.00 -4.89
N THR A 48 8.55 -15.51 -4.54
CA THR A 48 8.26 -16.04 -3.20
C THR A 48 9.16 -17.24 -2.86
N LEU A 49 9.35 -18.16 -3.81
CA LEU A 49 10.23 -19.31 -3.63
C LEU A 49 11.70 -18.90 -3.45
N LEU A 50 12.18 -17.94 -4.25
CA LEU A 50 13.51 -17.37 -4.09
C LEU A 50 13.68 -16.62 -2.75
N SER A 51 12.63 -15.92 -2.29
CA SER A 51 12.63 -15.25 -0.99
C SER A 51 12.80 -16.24 0.16
N CYS A 52 12.06 -17.35 0.12
CA CYS A 52 12.20 -18.44 1.09
C CYS A 52 13.60 -19.05 1.06
N LYS A 53 14.20 -19.21 -0.14
CA LYS A 53 15.58 -19.69 -0.28
C LYS A 53 16.55 -18.74 0.43
N HIS A 54 16.48 -17.46 0.10
CA HIS A 54 17.37 -16.46 0.67
C HIS A 54 17.23 -16.40 2.19
N LEU A 55 16.00 -16.42 2.71
CA LEU A 55 15.71 -16.43 4.14
C LEU A 55 16.34 -17.63 4.86
N ILE A 56 16.17 -18.84 4.32
CA ILE A 56 16.69 -20.06 4.94
C ILE A 56 18.22 -20.12 4.83
N GLU A 57 18.81 -19.67 3.72
CA GLU A 57 20.26 -19.53 3.58
C GLU A 57 20.84 -18.58 4.62
N THR A 58 20.24 -17.40 4.79
CA THR A 58 20.65 -16.42 5.81
C THR A 58 20.51 -17.00 7.22
N ALA A 59 19.36 -17.60 7.57
CA ALA A 59 19.16 -18.21 8.88
C ALA A 59 20.19 -19.32 9.18
N ARG A 60 20.57 -20.10 8.16
CA ARG A 60 21.61 -21.13 8.28
C ARG A 60 23.00 -20.51 8.48
N GLU A 61 23.35 -19.49 7.71
CA GLU A 61 24.64 -18.78 7.80
C GLU A 61 24.82 -18.07 9.15
N GLU A 62 23.74 -17.52 9.71
CA GLU A 62 23.72 -16.91 11.03
C GLU A 62 23.66 -17.93 12.18
N GLY A 63 23.48 -19.21 11.87
CA GLY A 63 23.42 -20.28 12.87
C GLY A 63 22.17 -20.23 13.75
N LEU A 64 21.05 -19.73 13.23
CA LEU A 64 19.78 -19.67 13.96
C LEU A 64 19.20 -21.08 14.14
N GLU A 65 18.90 -21.47 15.39
CA GLU A 65 18.36 -22.81 15.68
C GLU A 65 16.88 -22.94 15.27
N ARG A 66 16.11 -21.86 15.42
CA ARG A 66 14.66 -21.82 15.16
C ARG A 66 14.29 -20.48 14.56
N ILE A 67 13.47 -20.51 13.52
CA ILE A 67 12.91 -19.31 12.88
C ILE A 67 11.39 -19.41 12.88
N LEU A 68 10.71 -18.27 13.06
CA LEU A 68 9.29 -18.07 12.81
C LEU A 68 9.18 -17.07 11.67
N VAL A 69 8.55 -17.48 10.57
CA VAL A 69 8.35 -16.68 9.37
C VAL A 69 6.88 -16.33 9.26
N LEU A 70 6.61 -15.04 9.07
CA LEU A 70 5.28 -14.48 8.82
C LEU A 70 5.38 -13.67 7.53
N GLU A 71 4.51 -13.95 6.55
CA GLU A 71 4.37 -13.13 5.35
C GLU A 71 3.71 -11.78 5.67
N ASP A 72 3.83 -10.80 4.78
CA ASP A 72 3.40 -9.42 5.00
C ASP A 72 1.89 -9.18 4.90
N ASP A 73 1.14 -10.22 4.55
CA ASP A 73 -0.30 -10.22 4.39
C ASP A 73 -1.03 -11.05 5.46
N VAL A 74 -0.34 -11.46 6.55
CA VAL A 74 -1.02 -12.18 7.64
C VAL A 74 -1.90 -11.26 8.50
N MET A 75 -3.11 -11.73 8.78
CA MET A 75 -4.03 -11.20 9.79
C MET A 75 -3.86 -11.97 11.10
N ILE A 76 -3.74 -11.24 12.22
CA ILE A 76 -3.42 -11.79 13.54
C ILE A 76 -4.70 -12.05 14.33
N HIS A 77 -4.78 -13.18 15.03
CA HIS A 77 -5.89 -13.49 15.93
C HIS A 77 -5.97 -12.44 17.06
N ARG A 78 -7.17 -11.89 17.32
CA ARG A 78 -7.40 -10.82 18.32
C ARG A 78 -6.91 -11.20 19.72
N ASP A 79 -7.08 -12.46 20.10
CA ASP A 79 -6.59 -13.01 21.37
C ASP A 79 -5.15 -13.56 21.34
N PHE A 80 -4.30 -13.16 20.37
CA PHE A 80 -2.95 -13.70 20.22
C PHE A 80 -2.14 -13.72 21.52
N LEU A 81 -2.12 -12.60 22.26
CA LEU A 81 -1.38 -12.47 23.52
C LEU A 81 -1.84 -13.44 24.61
N THR A 82 -3.09 -13.90 24.53
CA THR A 82 -3.66 -14.88 25.47
C THR A 82 -3.47 -16.31 25.00
N LEU A 83 -3.51 -16.55 23.68
CA LEU A 83 -3.43 -17.89 23.09
C LEU A 83 -1.98 -18.38 22.93
N PHE A 84 -1.07 -17.51 22.48
CA PHE A 84 0.31 -17.90 22.19
C PHE A 84 1.05 -18.52 23.40
N PRO A 85 0.91 -18.00 24.64
CA PRO A 85 1.53 -18.64 25.80
C PRO A 85 1.03 -20.07 26.07
N LYS A 86 -0.25 -20.35 25.78
CA LYS A 86 -0.83 -21.69 25.95
C LYS A 86 -0.28 -22.66 24.91
N VAL A 87 -0.22 -22.21 23.65
CA VAL A 87 0.40 -22.95 22.54
C VAL A 87 1.85 -23.28 22.85
N ALA A 88 2.63 -22.29 23.28
CA ALA A 88 4.04 -22.45 23.61
C ALA A 88 4.27 -23.44 24.76
N ALA A 89 3.35 -23.51 25.73
CA ALA A 89 3.41 -24.48 26.83
C ALA A 89 3.12 -25.93 26.40
N GLU A 90 2.30 -26.12 25.37
CA GLU A 90 1.92 -27.45 24.85
C GLU A 90 2.86 -27.97 23.76
N LEU A 91 3.64 -27.09 23.12
CA LEU A 91 4.48 -27.42 21.99
C LEU A 91 5.71 -28.26 22.41
N PRO A 92 5.89 -29.49 21.88
CA PRO A 92 7.01 -30.36 22.27
C PRO A 92 8.36 -29.78 21.84
N SER A 93 9.37 -29.80 22.71
CA SER A 93 10.68 -29.16 22.45
C SER A 93 11.44 -29.68 21.22
N ASP A 94 11.10 -30.88 20.73
CA ASP A 94 11.70 -31.54 19.57
C ASP A 94 10.95 -31.32 18.25
N TRP A 95 10.05 -30.34 18.19
CA TRP A 95 9.37 -29.94 16.97
C TRP A 95 10.34 -29.56 15.85
N ARG A 96 9.94 -29.81 14.60
CA ARG A 96 10.71 -29.49 13.38
C ARG A 96 10.01 -28.52 12.46
N LEU A 97 8.69 -28.57 12.42
CA LEU A 97 7.84 -27.67 11.65
C LEU A 97 6.58 -27.36 12.48
N VAL A 98 6.23 -26.08 12.56
CA VAL A 98 4.98 -25.64 13.18
C VAL A 98 4.27 -24.70 12.23
N TYR A 99 3.01 -25.00 11.92
CA TYR A 99 2.14 -24.06 11.22
C TYR A 99 1.34 -23.27 12.25
N PHE A 100 1.38 -21.94 12.17
CA PHE A 100 0.57 -21.08 13.04
C PHE A 100 -0.79 -20.72 12.41
N GLY A 101 -0.94 -21.02 11.13
CA GLY A 101 -2.21 -21.15 10.43
C GLY A 101 -2.01 -22.03 9.21
N CYS A 102 -3.06 -22.74 8.80
CA CYS A 102 -3.01 -23.47 7.53
C CYS A 102 -4.41 -23.77 6.99
N ARG A 103 -4.49 -24.16 5.72
CA ARG A 103 -5.68 -24.76 5.12
C ARG A 103 -5.38 -26.22 4.76
N PRO A 104 -5.86 -27.19 5.54
CA PRO A 104 -5.88 -28.59 5.14
C PRO A 104 -6.82 -28.80 3.95
N ASP A 105 -6.42 -29.65 3.00
CA ASP A 105 -7.29 -30.11 1.90
C ASP A 105 -8.27 -31.19 2.38
N ASP A 106 -7.86 -31.98 3.38
CA ASP A 106 -8.70 -32.97 4.06
C ASP A 106 -8.54 -32.82 5.58
N TRP A 107 -9.67 -32.63 6.25
CA TRP A 107 -9.74 -32.49 7.70
C TRP A 107 -9.90 -33.83 8.42
N ASP A 108 -10.22 -34.91 7.72
CA ASP A 108 -10.37 -36.24 8.33
C ASP A 108 -9.01 -36.87 8.67
N ASP A 109 -7.95 -36.43 7.99
CA ASP A 109 -6.58 -36.90 8.19
C ASP A 109 -5.81 -36.18 9.30
N VAL A 110 -6.36 -35.09 9.85
CA VAL A 110 -5.69 -34.36 10.95
C VAL A 110 -5.85 -35.11 12.26
N LYS A 111 -4.80 -35.12 13.09
CA LYS A 111 -4.80 -35.87 14.36
C LYS A 111 -4.69 -34.91 15.54
N PRO A 112 -5.69 -34.83 16.44
CA PRO A 112 -5.57 -34.05 17.67
C PRO A 112 -4.30 -34.43 18.45
N PHE A 113 -3.64 -33.45 19.06
CA PHE A 113 -2.48 -33.67 19.91
C PHE A 113 -2.73 -33.17 21.33
N SER A 114 -3.19 -31.93 21.46
CA SER A 114 -3.53 -31.27 22.73
C SER A 114 -4.69 -30.28 22.51
N GLU A 115 -5.01 -29.47 23.51
CA GLU A 115 -6.07 -28.46 23.40
C GLU A 115 -5.76 -27.48 22.25
N HIS A 116 -4.53 -26.99 22.18
CA HIS A 116 -4.12 -25.96 21.24
C HIS A 116 -3.26 -26.45 20.06
N LEU A 117 -3.08 -27.77 19.91
CA LEU A 117 -2.27 -28.35 18.84
C LEU A 117 -2.92 -29.58 18.20
N TYR A 118 -2.75 -29.70 16.89
CA TYR A 118 -3.00 -30.93 16.14
C TYR A 118 -1.82 -31.24 15.21
N ARG A 119 -1.77 -32.47 14.68
CA ARG A 119 -0.84 -32.86 13.63
C ARG A 119 -1.52 -32.77 12.28
N PRO A 120 -0.88 -32.15 11.27
CA PRO A 120 -1.45 -32.10 9.93
C PRO A 120 -1.50 -33.51 9.32
N GLY A 121 -2.35 -33.68 8.31
CA GLY A 121 -2.38 -34.92 7.53
C GLY A 121 -1.02 -35.19 6.86
N VAL A 122 -0.70 -36.47 6.69
CA VAL A 122 0.59 -36.92 6.12
C VAL A 122 0.28 -37.74 4.87
N ILE A 123 0.83 -37.30 3.75
CA ILE A 123 0.64 -37.96 2.46
C ILE A 123 1.50 -39.24 2.39
N SER A 124 0.98 -40.30 1.76
CA SER A 124 1.81 -41.37 1.19
C SER A 124 2.67 -40.83 0.04
N ALA A 125 3.82 -41.44 -0.25
CA ALA A 125 4.76 -40.94 -1.27
C ALA A 125 4.16 -40.75 -2.69
N ASP A 126 2.99 -41.35 -2.96
CA ASP A 126 2.36 -41.43 -4.28
C ASP A 126 1.25 -40.39 -4.52
N ALA A 127 0.82 -39.63 -3.50
CA ALA A 127 -0.19 -38.60 -3.69
C ALA A 127 0.46 -37.25 -4.04
N TYR A 128 0.29 -36.86 -5.29
CA TYR A 128 0.80 -35.60 -5.85
C TYR A 128 0.15 -34.33 -5.27
N ARG A 129 -0.86 -34.47 -4.41
CA ARG A 129 -1.68 -33.37 -3.93
C ARG A 129 -1.16 -32.84 -2.58
N PRO A 130 -0.87 -31.53 -2.45
CA PRO A 130 -0.53 -30.94 -1.15
C PRO A 130 -1.73 -31.05 -0.21
N ILE A 131 -1.51 -31.51 1.03
CA ILE A 131 -2.61 -31.65 2.02
C ILE A 131 -2.68 -30.43 2.95
N THR A 132 -1.62 -29.62 3.07
CA THR A 132 -1.60 -28.50 4.02
C THR A 132 -0.93 -27.30 3.38
N HIS A 133 -1.65 -26.18 3.34
CA HIS A 133 -1.17 -24.90 2.80
C HIS A 133 -0.98 -23.90 3.93
N GLY A 134 0.24 -23.46 4.21
CA GLY A 134 0.54 -22.67 5.42
C GLY A 134 1.83 -21.84 5.35
N ALA A 135 2.36 -21.58 4.15
CA ALA A 135 3.61 -20.83 3.96
C ALA A 135 3.52 -19.36 4.38
N PHE A 136 2.32 -18.86 4.66
CA PHE A 136 2.12 -17.51 5.18
C PHE A 136 2.52 -17.36 6.66
N ALA A 137 2.51 -18.44 7.47
CA ALA A 137 2.86 -18.37 8.89
C ALA A 137 3.36 -19.71 9.44
N TYR A 138 4.68 -19.89 9.50
CA TYR A 138 5.31 -21.16 9.86
C TYR A 138 6.61 -20.97 10.65
N ALA A 139 6.98 -21.97 11.44
CA ALA A 139 8.29 -22.03 12.09
C ALA A 139 9.06 -23.29 11.68
N LEU A 140 10.38 -23.13 11.54
CA LEU A 140 11.31 -24.20 11.18
C LEU A 140 12.41 -24.33 12.24
N HIS A 141 12.83 -25.57 12.48
CA HIS A 141 14.04 -25.89 13.23
C HIS A 141 15.22 -26.07 12.26
N ALA A 142 16.42 -25.67 12.65
CA ALA A 142 17.62 -25.69 11.79
C ALA A 142 17.91 -27.07 11.16
N SER A 143 17.51 -28.16 11.83
CA SER A 143 17.63 -29.52 11.30
C SER A 143 16.84 -29.77 10.00
N THR A 144 15.95 -28.86 9.61
CA THR A 144 15.16 -28.97 8.37
C THR A 144 15.65 -28.03 7.27
N PHE A 145 16.62 -27.14 7.52
CA PHE A 145 17.04 -26.13 6.55
C PHE A 145 17.62 -26.75 5.28
N ASP A 146 18.53 -27.73 5.40
CA ASP A 146 19.13 -28.38 4.23
C ASP A 146 18.09 -29.15 3.41
N LEU A 147 17.13 -29.81 4.08
CA LEU A 147 16.02 -30.46 3.40
C LEU A 147 15.14 -29.44 2.65
N ALA A 148 14.84 -28.30 3.29
CA ALA A 148 14.05 -27.24 2.67
C ALA A 148 14.75 -26.71 1.42
N LEU A 149 16.05 -26.38 1.52
CA LEU A 149 16.87 -25.83 0.45
C LEU A 149 17.03 -26.82 -0.71
N GLN A 150 17.27 -28.10 -0.43
CA GLN A 150 17.33 -29.15 -1.46
C GLN A 150 16.06 -29.18 -2.32
N HIS A 151 14.89 -28.98 -1.71
CA HIS A 151 13.62 -28.94 -2.43
C HIS A 151 13.35 -27.60 -3.13
N ILE A 152 13.83 -26.47 -2.59
CA ILE A 152 13.75 -25.19 -3.28
C ILE A 152 14.65 -25.19 -4.52
N ASP A 153 15.84 -25.77 -4.43
CA ASP A 153 16.84 -25.79 -5.51
C ASP A 153 16.37 -26.51 -6.78
N THR A 154 15.37 -27.39 -6.68
CA THR A 154 14.79 -28.00 -7.88
C THR A 154 13.97 -27.00 -8.70
N MET A 155 13.46 -25.94 -8.07
CA MET A 155 12.57 -24.95 -8.68
C MET A 155 11.35 -25.58 -9.38
N GLU A 156 10.86 -26.71 -8.89
CA GLU A 156 9.73 -27.44 -9.50
C GLU A 156 8.40 -27.17 -8.81
N TRP A 157 8.41 -26.86 -7.51
CA TRP A 157 7.23 -26.72 -6.66
C TRP A 157 7.22 -25.39 -5.90
N PRO A 158 6.04 -24.78 -5.67
CA PRO A 158 5.89 -23.72 -4.68
C PRO A 158 6.33 -24.19 -3.30
N PHE A 159 6.75 -23.26 -2.45
CA PHE A 159 7.36 -23.57 -1.14
C PHE A 159 6.48 -24.46 -0.23
N ASP A 160 5.18 -24.16 -0.16
CA ASP A 160 4.17 -24.97 0.56
C ASP A 160 4.14 -26.43 0.09
N SER A 161 4.03 -26.60 -1.23
CA SER A 161 3.79 -27.88 -1.89
C SER A 161 5.07 -28.68 -2.15
N GLY A 162 6.23 -28.04 -2.00
CA GLY A 162 7.56 -28.63 -2.12
C GLY A 162 8.17 -28.86 -0.74
N SER A 163 8.90 -27.86 -0.25
CA SER A 163 9.73 -27.94 0.96
C SER A 163 8.93 -28.23 2.23
N LEU A 164 7.86 -27.47 2.51
CA LEU A 164 7.10 -27.69 3.76
C LEU A 164 6.37 -29.04 3.75
N LYS A 165 5.79 -29.42 2.61
CA LYS A 165 5.20 -30.75 2.40
C LYS A 165 6.20 -31.86 2.70
N GLU A 166 7.42 -31.76 2.18
CA GLU A 166 8.44 -32.78 2.39
C GLU A 166 8.87 -32.87 3.85
N ILE A 167 9.06 -31.73 4.51
CA ILE A 167 9.41 -31.69 5.94
C ILE A 167 8.32 -32.37 6.77
N ASN A 168 7.04 -32.08 6.50
CA ASN A 168 5.92 -32.75 7.16
C ASN A 168 5.92 -34.27 6.89
N ARG A 169 6.20 -34.67 5.64
CA ARG A 169 6.28 -36.10 5.24
C ARG A 169 7.40 -36.84 5.98
N GLN A 170 8.58 -36.24 6.12
CA GLN A 170 9.71 -36.88 6.80
C GLN A 170 9.58 -36.85 8.33
N PHE A 171 8.96 -35.80 8.89
CA PHE A 171 8.86 -35.58 10.33
C PHE A 171 7.42 -35.44 10.83
N PRO A 172 6.53 -36.41 10.54
CA PRO A 172 5.10 -36.27 10.83
C PRO A 172 4.78 -36.23 12.33
N LYS A 173 5.64 -36.82 13.17
CA LYS A 173 5.48 -36.82 14.63
C LYS A 173 5.94 -35.51 15.28
N GLN A 174 6.78 -34.75 14.57
CA GLN A 174 7.43 -33.50 15.00
C GLN A 174 6.91 -32.30 14.22
N THR A 175 5.80 -32.48 13.49
CA THR A 175 5.10 -31.42 12.76
C THR A 175 3.78 -31.16 13.45
N PHE A 176 3.51 -29.89 13.75
CA PHE A 176 2.33 -29.46 14.47
C PHE A 176 1.64 -28.30 13.76
N VAL A 177 0.34 -28.16 14.01
CA VAL A 177 -0.44 -26.98 13.66
C VAL A 177 -1.11 -26.45 14.91
N VAL A 178 -1.09 -25.13 15.06
CA VAL A 178 -1.72 -24.41 16.16
C VAL A 178 -3.23 -24.30 15.95
N GLN A 179 -4.03 -24.53 16.99
CA GLN A 179 -5.48 -24.29 16.99
C GLN A 179 -5.91 -23.48 18.24
N PRO A 180 -6.81 -22.50 18.12
CA PRO A 180 -7.24 -21.89 16.86
C PRO A 180 -6.03 -21.30 16.10
N HIS A 181 -6.13 -21.17 14.77
CA HIS A 181 -5.02 -20.57 13.99
C HIS A 181 -4.72 -19.16 14.53
N LEU A 182 -3.46 -18.87 14.81
CA LEU A 182 -3.03 -17.56 15.30
C LEU A 182 -2.88 -16.54 14.18
N PHE A 183 -2.66 -17.01 12.95
CA PHE A 183 -2.58 -16.19 11.76
C PHE A 183 -3.41 -16.79 10.63
N ILE A 184 -4.00 -15.95 9.80
CA ILE A 184 -4.61 -16.31 8.51
C ILE A 184 -4.14 -15.31 7.44
N PRO A 185 -4.02 -15.69 6.16
CA PRO A 185 -3.59 -14.76 5.12
C PRO A 185 -4.74 -13.83 4.70
N ASP A 186 -4.42 -12.61 4.32
CA ASP A 186 -5.30 -11.72 3.56
C ASP A 186 -5.12 -11.98 2.06
N ILE A 187 -6.01 -12.80 1.50
CA ILE A 187 -5.98 -13.19 0.10
C ILE A 187 -6.78 -12.24 -0.81
N SER A 188 -7.28 -11.11 -0.28
CA SER A 188 -8.05 -10.12 -1.06
C SER A 188 -7.19 -9.37 -2.08
N VAL A 189 -5.86 -9.47 -1.94
CA VAL A 189 -4.85 -9.00 -2.89
C VAL A 189 -3.78 -10.07 -3.02
N SER A 190 -3.29 -10.32 -4.23
CA SER A 190 -2.22 -11.31 -4.43
C SER A 190 -1.44 -11.00 -5.69
N SER A 191 -0.12 -11.16 -5.60
CA SER A 191 0.82 -11.06 -6.72
C SER A 191 1.11 -12.43 -7.37
N ILE A 192 0.56 -13.50 -6.79
CA ILE A 192 0.80 -14.89 -7.17
C ILE A 192 -0.33 -15.47 -8.03
N ARG A 193 -1.56 -15.16 -7.65
CA ARG A 193 -2.85 -15.66 -8.19
C ARG A 193 -3.92 -14.57 -8.12
N GLU A 194 -5.07 -14.83 -8.73
CA GLU A 194 -6.26 -13.98 -8.62
C GLU A 194 -6.67 -13.76 -7.15
N PRO A 195 -7.17 -12.56 -6.80
CA PRO A 195 -7.75 -12.29 -5.49
C PRO A 195 -8.82 -13.31 -5.09
N GLY A 196 -8.84 -13.67 -3.80
CA GLY A 196 -9.83 -14.57 -3.22
C GLY A 196 -10.68 -13.92 -2.12
N ASP A 197 -11.60 -14.71 -1.56
CA ASP A 197 -12.50 -14.29 -0.49
C ASP A 197 -11.97 -14.77 0.88
N ASN A 198 -11.62 -13.81 1.74
CA ASN A 198 -11.11 -14.07 3.09
C ASN A 198 -12.11 -14.81 3.99
N VAL A 199 -13.43 -14.60 3.82
CA VAL A 199 -14.47 -15.29 4.58
C VAL A 199 -14.50 -16.76 4.17
N GLU A 200 -14.46 -17.04 2.87
CA GLU A 200 -14.47 -18.41 2.35
C GLU A 200 -13.20 -19.16 2.74
N TRP A 201 -12.04 -18.51 2.62
CA TRP A 201 -10.78 -19.09 3.03
C TRP A 201 -10.78 -19.43 4.53
N ALA A 202 -11.17 -18.48 5.39
CA ALA A 202 -11.23 -18.69 6.84
C ALA A 202 -12.17 -19.86 7.19
N ARG A 203 -13.35 -19.91 6.55
CA ARG A 203 -14.30 -21.01 6.73
C ARG A 203 -13.69 -22.37 6.34
N ALA A 204 -13.00 -22.43 5.20
CA ALA A 204 -12.34 -23.66 4.72
C ALA A 204 -11.20 -24.11 5.66
N ALA A 205 -10.54 -23.15 6.29
CA ALA A 205 -9.52 -23.37 7.32
C ALA A 205 -10.09 -23.65 8.73
N ARG A 206 -11.41 -23.79 8.89
CA ARG A 206 -12.10 -23.91 10.20
C ARG A 206 -11.76 -22.75 11.16
N ALA A 207 -11.43 -21.59 10.60
CA ALA A 207 -11.27 -20.31 11.29
C ALA A 207 -12.53 -19.43 11.10
N GLN A 208 -12.62 -18.33 11.85
CA GLN A 208 -13.66 -17.32 11.67
C GLN A 208 -12.99 -15.96 11.47
N GLN A 209 -13.17 -15.33 10.30
CA GLN A 209 -12.46 -14.08 9.96
C GLN A 209 -12.66 -12.98 11.01
N CYS A 210 -13.84 -12.90 11.66
CA CYS A 210 -14.10 -11.90 12.70
C CYS A 210 -13.19 -12.02 13.94
N HIS A 211 -12.57 -13.18 14.17
CA HIS A 211 -11.60 -13.40 15.25
C HIS A 211 -10.22 -12.84 14.95
N TYR A 212 -9.99 -12.31 13.75
CA TYR A 212 -8.73 -11.75 13.33
C TYR A 212 -8.85 -10.23 13.21
N GLU A 213 -7.77 -9.54 13.55
CA GLU A 213 -7.65 -8.13 13.22
C GLU A 213 -7.63 -7.99 11.69
N PRO A 214 -8.39 -7.05 11.11
CA PRO A 214 -8.27 -6.73 9.70
C PRO A 214 -6.80 -6.43 9.40
N ARG A 215 -6.33 -6.71 8.19
CA ARG A 215 -4.96 -6.34 7.78
C ARG A 215 -4.73 -4.86 8.06
N GLN A 216 -4.01 -4.58 9.14
CA GLN A 216 -3.41 -3.30 9.42
C GLN A 216 -2.03 -3.40 8.77
N LEU A 217 -1.79 -2.65 7.71
CA LEU A 217 -0.46 -2.55 7.10
C LEU A 217 0.45 -1.78 8.08
N GLN A 218 0.87 -2.45 9.15
CA GLN A 218 1.88 -1.98 10.08
C GLN A 218 3.05 -2.95 10.02
N PHE A 219 4.00 -2.66 9.12
CA PHE A 219 5.36 -3.12 9.33
C PHE A 219 5.97 -2.29 10.45
N GLU A 220 5.83 -2.75 11.70
CA GLU A 220 6.81 -2.37 12.70
C GLU A 220 8.16 -2.97 12.25
N SER A 221 9.20 -2.14 12.17
CA SER A 221 10.61 -2.52 12.08
C SER A 221 11.44 -1.73 13.09
N THR A 222 11.49 -2.07 14.38
CA THR A 222 12.67 -1.84 15.24
C THR A 222 12.45 -2.29 16.68
N SER A 223 13.39 -3.10 17.17
CA SER A 223 13.65 -3.20 18.60
C SER A 223 14.31 -1.92 19.13
N ARG A 224 13.79 -1.45 20.27
CA ARG A 224 14.46 -0.82 21.45
C ARG A 224 13.68 0.41 21.92
N ASN A 225 13.26 0.30 23.18
CA ASN A 225 12.62 1.29 24.05
C ASN A 225 12.78 2.77 23.68
N ASP A 226 11.70 3.48 23.98
CA ASP A 226 11.55 4.94 24.07
C ASP A 226 11.19 5.67 22.77
N LYS A 227 9.98 5.39 22.28
CA LYS A 227 8.94 6.41 22.00
C LYS A 227 7.64 5.70 21.63
N ILE A 228 6.67 5.74 22.53
CA ILE A 228 5.27 5.69 22.12
C ILE A 228 5.08 6.93 21.24
N SER A 229 5.24 6.79 19.93
CA SER A 229 4.86 7.85 19.01
C SER A 229 3.37 7.69 18.79
N ALA A 230 2.60 8.61 19.35
CA ALA A 230 1.25 8.86 18.87
C ALA A 230 1.27 8.98 17.33
N ASN A 231 0.19 8.57 16.67
CA ASN A 231 0.02 8.80 15.23
C ASN A 231 0.40 10.25 14.91
N PRO A 232 1.27 10.50 13.90
CA PRO A 232 1.70 11.85 13.58
C PRO A 232 0.46 12.68 13.25
N LYS A 233 0.36 13.85 13.87
CA LYS A 233 -0.72 14.78 13.58
C LYS A 233 -0.45 15.41 12.21
N VAL A 234 -1.28 15.09 11.22
CA VAL A 234 -1.17 15.63 9.86
C VAL A 234 -2.23 16.70 9.62
N VAL A 235 -1.81 17.87 9.13
CA VAL A 235 -2.71 18.98 8.82
C VAL A 235 -2.66 19.35 7.33
N ALA A 236 -3.83 19.40 6.70
CA ALA A 236 -4.02 19.99 5.38
C ALA A 236 -4.15 21.51 5.47
N LEU A 237 -3.30 22.22 4.76
CA LEU A 237 -3.48 23.64 4.43
C LEU A 237 -4.32 23.70 3.15
N LEU A 238 -5.65 23.68 3.30
CA LEU A 238 -6.60 23.61 2.21
C LEU A 238 -6.97 25.01 1.72
N VAL A 239 -6.64 25.36 0.48
CA VAL A 239 -6.99 26.68 -0.09
C VAL A 239 -8.26 26.59 -0.94
N VAL A 240 -9.20 27.49 -0.68
CA VAL A 240 -10.43 27.62 -1.46
C VAL A 240 -10.20 28.57 -2.64
N ARG A 241 -9.93 28.03 -3.83
CA ARG A 241 -9.76 28.85 -5.05
C ARG A 241 -11.02 28.94 -5.91
N ASP A 242 -11.92 27.97 -5.81
CA ASP A 242 -13.05 27.84 -6.74
C ASP A 242 -14.33 28.53 -6.24
N LYS A 243 -15.39 28.48 -7.07
CA LYS A 243 -16.76 28.87 -6.69
C LYS A 243 -17.47 27.73 -5.94
N THR A 244 -16.98 27.36 -4.76
CA THR A 244 -17.72 26.61 -3.71
C THR A 244 -18.17 25.18 -3.99
N SER A 245 -18.25 24.74 -5.25
CA SER A 245 -18.89 23.46 -5.60
C SER A 245 -18.09 22.22 -5.24
N ARG A 246 -16.78 22.35 -4.99
CA ARG A 246 -15.89 21.21 -4.67
C ARG A 246 -15.48 21.13 -3.20
N LEU A 247 -15.66 22.24 -2.46
CA LEU A 247 -15.23 22.36 -1.07
C LEU A 247 -15.77 21.22 -0.19
N GLU A 248 -17.08 20.97 -0.21
CA GLU A 248 -17.71 19.93 0.63
C GLU A 248 -17.09 18.54 0.39
N LYS A 249 -16.86 18.19 -0.88
CA LYS A 249 -16.30 16.88 -1.25
C LYS A 249 -14.84 16.76 -0.84
N CYS A 250 -14.07 17.85 -0.98
CA CYS A 250 -12.69 17.89 -0.51
C CYS A 250 -12.60 17.73 1.01
N LEU A 251 -13.47 18.40 1.78
CA LEU A 251 -13.54 18.24 3.23
C LEU A 251 -13.93 16.81 3.64
N GLN A 252 -14.96 16.23 3.03
CA GLN A 252 -15.36 14.84 3.25
C GLN A 252 -14.22 13.85 2.95
N TYR A 253 -13.48 14.09 1.86
CA TYR A 253 -12.36 13.26 1.46
C TYR A 253 -11.22 13.34 2.49
N LEU A 254 -10.75 14.53 2.83
CA LEU A 254 -9.65 14.72 3.79
C LEU A 254 -9.98 14.15 5.17
N HIS A 255 -11.22 14.32 5.63
CA HIS A 255 -11.69 13.69 6.86
C HIS A 255 -11.62 12.16 6.79
N ALA A 256 -12.09 11.56 5.69
CA ALA A 256 -12.02 10.12 5.48
C ALA A 256 -10.57 9.59 5.36
N GLN A 257 -9.62 10.46 4.99
CA GLN A 257 -8.18 10.15 5.00
C GLN A 257 -7.53 10.28 6.39
N GLY A 258 -8.27 10.71 7.42
CA GLY A 258 -7.74 10.92 8.76
C GLY A 258 -6.90 12.19 8.91
N ILE A 259 -7.14 13.21 8.07
CA ILE A 259 -6.34 14.44 8.04
C ILE A 259 -7.13 15.60 8.68
N GLU A 260 -6.47 16.33 9.59
CA GLU A 260 -7.03 17.58 10.14
C GLU A 260 -6.88 18.73 9.15
N ILE A 261 -7.80 19.70 9.17
CA ILE A 261 -7.93 20.69 8.11
C ILE A 261 -7.82 22.11 8.70
N CYS A 262 -6.87 22.86 8.16
CA CYS A 262 -6.81 24.31 8.27
C CYS A 262 -7.26 24.90 6.93
N LEU A 263 -8.47 25.42 6.89
CA LEU A 263 -9.05 26.03 5.70
C LEU A 263 -8.49 27.43 5.50
N ILE A 264 -8.07 27.79 4.29
CA ILE A 264 -7.61 29.13 3.91
C ILE A 264 -8.61 29.64 2.87
N ASP A 265 -9.46 30.60 3.25
CA ASP A 265 -10.48 31.18 2.38
C ASP A 265 -10.14 32.64 2.05
N PRO A 266 -9.78 32.93 0.79
CA PRO A 266 -9.56 34.28 0.29
C PRO A 266 -10.77 35.22 0.30
N VAL A 267 -11.97 34.68 0.10
CA VAL A 267 -13.17 35.45 -0.23
C VAL A 267 -14.12 35.53 0.95
N CYS A 268 -14.18 34.47 1.78
CA CYS A 268 -14.92 34.41 3.04
C CYS A 268 -16.36 34.92 2.90
N THR A 269 -17.19 34.13 2.23
CA THR A 269 -18.64 34.41 2.12
C THR A 269 -19.38 33.72 3.26
N ASP A 270 -20.53 34.27 3.68
CA ASP A 270 -21.37 33.70 4.75
C ASP A 270 -21.68 32.20 4.53
N HIS A 271 -21.94 31.82 3.28
CA HIS A 271 -22.20 30.43 2.90
C HIS A 271 -20.98 29.50 3.08
N ARG A 272 -19.76 29.98 2.81
CA ARG A 272 -18.52 29.21 2.98
C ARG A 272 -18.16 29.04 4.44
N ILE A 273 -18.40 30.08 5.24
CA ILE A 273 -18.24 30.04 6.70
C ILE A 273 -19.21 29.01 7.27
N GLU A 274 -20.49 29.05 6.88
CA GLU A 274 -21.49 28.07 7.32
C GLU A 274 -21.09 26.63 6.93
N MET A 275 -20.65 26.41 5.69
CA MET A 275 -20.13 25.11 5.25
C MET A 275 -18.94 24.66 6.09
N ALA A 276 -17.94 25.51 6.30
CA ALA A 276 -16.75 25.17 7.06
C ALA A 276 -17.07 24.91 8.55
N GLN A 277 -18.03 25.66 9.12
CA GLN A 277 -18.52 25.46 10.48
C GLN A 277 -19.22 24.11 10.65
N ASN A 278 -19.98 23.65 9.65
CA ASN A 278 -20.61 22.33 9.68
C ASN A 278 -19.60 21.16 9.67
N PHE A 279 -18.34 21.43 9.32
CA PHE A 279 -17.26 20.44 9.30
C PHE A 279 -16.29 20.55 10.48
N ILE A 280 -16.60 21.35 11.51
CA ILE A 280 -15.77 21.45 12.71
C ILE A 280 -15.62 20.10 13.40
N ASP A 281 -16.73 19.38 13.59
CA ASP A 281 -16.73 18.02 14.16
C ASP A 281 -16.19 16.95 13.19
N HIS A 282 -15.88 17.35 11.95
CA HIS A 282 -15.40 16.50 10.87
C HIS A 282 -13.98 16.89 10.41
N GLY A 283 -13.17 17.47 11.30
CA GLY A 283 -11.73 17.67 11.09
C GLY A 283 -11.30 19.09 10.72
N VAL A 284 -12.22 20.02 10.43
CA VAL A 284 -11.86 21.44 10.25
C VAL A 284 -11.67 22.10 11.62
N PHE A 285 -10.43 22.35 12.02
CA PHE A 285 -10.16 22.94 13.34
C PHE A 285 -9.82 24.43 13.29
N ARG A 286 -9.48 24.95 12.10
CA ARG A 286 -9.09 26.36 11.91
C ARG A 286 -9.53 26.83 10.52
N ILE A 287 -10.03 28.05 10.46
CA ILE A 287 -10.35 28.75 9.22
C ILE A 287 -9.55 30.05 9.23
N GLU A 288 -8.82 30.32 8.16
CA GLU A 288 -8.06 31.54 8.00
C GLU A 288 -8.47 32.36 6.79
N TYR A 289 -8.58 33.66 7.05
CA TYR A 289 -8.96 34.63 6.06
C TYR A 289 -7.72 35.31 5.49
N VAL A 290 -7.57 35.28 4.16
CA VAL A 290 -6.47 35.93 3.46
C VAL A 290 -7.03 36.82 2.36
N PRO A 291 -7.28 38.12 2.62
CA PRO A 291 -7.76 39.01 1.58
C PRO A 291 -6.78 39.03 0.39
N LEU A 292 -7.28 38.67 -0.79
CA LEU A 292 -6.54 38.75 -2.04
C LEU A 292 -6.93 40.05 -2.74
N ASP A 293 -6.09 41.06 -2.54
CA ASP A 293 -6.18 42.35 -3.20
C ASP A 293 -4.86 42.71 -3.89
N GLY A 294 -4.95 43.12 -5.17
CA GLY A 294 -3.81 43.61 -5.96
C GLY A 294 -3.03 42.52 -6.72
N ASN A 295 -1.83 42.85 -7.21
CA ASN A 295 -1.04 41.97 -8.10
C ASN A 295 -0.21 40.89 -7.37
N GLU A 296 -0.31 40.79 -6.04
CA GLU A 296 0.55 39.94 -5.19
C GLU A 296 -0.22 38.80 -4.49
N GLU A 297 -1.40 38.44 -4.98
CA GLU A 297 -2.30 37.46 -4.35
C GLU A 297 -1.62 36.11 -4.08
N GLN A 298 -0.81 35.63 -5.02
CA GLN A 298 -0.15 34.34 -4.93
C GLN A 298 0.96 34.34 -3.85
N GLU A 299 1.72 35.43 -3.74
CA GLU A 299 2.74 35.60 -2.70
C GLU A 299 2.10 35.70 -1.31
N LYS A 300 0.99 36.43 -1.18
CA LYS A 300 0.22 36.50 0.07
C LYS A 300 -0.25 35.12 0.55
N LEU A 301 -0.74 34.28 -0.36
CA LEU A 301 -1.11 32.90 -0.03
C LEU A 301 0.09 32.06 0.42
N PHE A 302 1.24 32.17 -0.23
CA PHE A 302 2.44 31.42 0.17
C PHE A 302 2.95 31.83 1.54
N LEU A 303 3.02 33.14 1.81
CA LEU A 303 3.41 33.66 3.11
C LEU A 303 2.44 33.21 4.21
N CYS A 304 1.13 33.19 3.93
CA CYS A 304 0.14 32.67 4.86
C CYS A 304 0.37 31.18 5.16
N LYS A 305 0.57 30.34 4.14
CA LYS A 305 0.85 28.91 4.32
C LYS A 305 2.11 28.67 5.15
N GLN A 306 3.18 29.41 4.88
CA GLN A 306 4.43 29.33 5.66
C GLN A 306 4.21 29.71 7.12
N LYS A 307 3.48 30.80 7.37
CA LYS A 307 3.10 31.24 8.72
C LYS A 307 2.31 30.13 9.43
N LEU A 308 1.27 29.60 8.79
CA LEU A 308 0.43 28.56 9.39
C LEU A 308 1.19 27.26 9.67
N ALA A 309 2.06 26.82 8.76
CA ALA A 309 2.92 25.66 8.99
C ALA A 309 3.86 25.84 10.20
N SER A 310 4.24 27.08 10.51
CA SER A 310 5.04 27.39 11.70
C SER A 310 4.20 27.40 12.99
N GLU A 311 3.01 28.00 12.96
CA GLU A 311 2.14 28.21 14.12
C GLU A 311 1.41 26.93 14.57
N ILE A 312 0.89 26.16 13.62
CA ILE A 312 0.03 25.01 13.91
C ILE A 312 0.86 23.90 14.57
N SER A 313 0.38 23.39 15.70
CA SER A 313 0.97 22.22 16.37
C SER A 313 0.57 20.95 15.62
N ALA A 314 1.35 20.59 14.61
CA ALA A 314 1.23 19.36 13.83
C ALA A 314 2.63 18.79 13.55
N ASP A 315 2.70 17.49 13.27
CA ASP A 315 3.93 16.79 12.92
C ASP A 315 4.19 16.88 11.42
N TRP A 316 3.13 16.85 10.61
CA TRP A 316 3.19 16.92 9.16
C TRP A 316 2.17 17.90 8.61
N PHE A 317 2.49 18.46 7.45
CA PHE A 317 1.62 19.31 6.68
C PHE A 317 1.46 18.77 5.27
N ILE A 318 0.26 18.92 4.72
CA ILE A 318 -0.01 18.77 3.29
C ILE A 318 -0.56 20.08 2.74
N TYR A 319 -0.20 20.42 1.50
CA TYR A 319 -0.81 21.52 0.76
C TYR A 319 -1.72 20.95 -0.33
N GLN A 320 -2.96 21.41 -0.37
CA GLN A 320 -3.97 20.98 -1.33
C GLN A 320 -4.89 22.15 -1.70
N ASP A 321 -5.22 22.30 -2.98
CA ASP A 321 -6.29 23.17 -3.46
C ASP A 321 -7.63 22.40 -3.55
N THR A 322 -8.78 23.09 -3.54
CA THR A 322 -10.12 22.45 -3.56
C THR A 322 -10.43 21.61 -4.79
N ASP A 323 -9.65 21.76 -5.87
CA ASP A 323 -9.74 21.01 -7.11
C ASP A 323 -8.69 19.88 -7.22
N GLU A 324 -7.97 19.61 -6.13
CA GLU A 324 -6.97 18.54 -6.05
C GLU A 324 -7.42 17.43 -5.10
N ILE A 325 -6.97 16.20 -5.36
CA ILE A 325 -7.13 15.03 -4.47
C ILE A 325 -5.78 14.33 -4.34
N LEU A 326 -5.25 14.28 -3.12
CA LEU A 326 -3.97 13.65 -2.79
C LEU A 326 -4.17 12.20 -2.32
N GLU A 327 -3.53 11.22 -2.96
CA GLU A 327 -3.69 9.79 -2.64
C GLU A 327 -2.33 9.12 -2.43
N ALA A 328 -2.23 8.30 -1.38
CA ALA A 328 -1.13 7.35 -1.23
C ALA A 328 -1.27 6.18 -2.24
N PRO A 329 -0.16 5.54 -2.64
CA PRO A 329 -0.18 4.30 -3.42
C PRO A 329 -0.63 3.11 -2.63
N ARG A 330 -1.11 2.10 -3.36
CA ARG A 330 -1.20 0.76 -2.76
C ARG A 330 0.21 0.34 -2.31
N PRO A 331 0.31 -0.32 -1.14
CA PRO A 331 -0.79 -0.92 -0.41
C PRO A 331 -1.54 -0.01 0.58
N TYR A 332 -1.10 1.24 0.81
CA TYR A 332 -1.70 2.12 1.83
C TYR A 332 -3.22 2.32 1.64
N ILE A 333 -3.96 2.19 2.73
CA ILE A 333 -5.43 2.29 2.78
C ILE A 333 -5.87 3.75 2.65
N ASN A 334 -5.11 4.68 3.23
CA ASN A 334 -5.39 6.11 3.18
C ASN A 334 -4.09 6.95 3.14
N LEU A 335 -4.25 8.25 2.92
CA LEU A 335 -3.13 9.20 2.84
C LEU A 335 -2.33 9.27 4.15
N LEU A 336 -3.00 9.23 5.31
CA LEU A 336 -2.34 9.27 6.62
C LEU A 336 -1.37 8.11 6.80
N GLU A 337 -1.76 6.90 6.42
CA GLU A 337 -0.93 5.69 6.52
C GLU A 337 0.34 5.80 5.66
N GLY A 338 0.22 6.32 4.43
CA GLY A 338 1.39 6.57 3.61
C GLY A 338 2.35 7.60 4.22
N ILE A 339 1.81 8.65 4.86
CA ILE A 339 2.61 9.65 5.57
C ILE A 339 3.27 9.05 6.82
N GLN A 340 2.57 8.16 7.52
CA GLN A 340 3.10 7.44 8.68
C GLN A 340 4.31 6.57 8.30
N ASP A 341 4.25 5.81 7.21
CA ASP A 341 5.38 5.00 6.76
C ASP A 341 6.58 5.88 6.34
N ALA A 342 6.33 7.00 5.66
CA ALA A 342 7.37 7.97 5.35
C ALA A 342 8.04 8.53 6.62
N ASP A 343 7.25 8.91 7.63
CA ASP A 343 7.74 9.40 8.92
C ASP A 343 8.56 8.35 9.66
N TYR A 344 8.01 7.13 9.72
CA TYR A 344 8.57 5.98 10.39
C TYR A 344 9.95 5.61 9.83
N ARG A 345 10.08 5.63 8.49
CA ARG A 345 11.33 5.37 7.78
C ARG A 345 12.31 6.55 7.81
N GLY A 346 11.99 7.62 8.54
CA GLY A 346 12.86 8.77 8.78
C GLY A 346 12.95 9.75 7.60
N TYR A 347 11.97 9.70 6.69
CA TYR A 347 11.80 10.70 5.65
C TYR A 347 11.00 11.89 6.18
N ASN A 348 11.10 13.04 5.51
CA ASN A 348 10.46 14.27 5.95
C ASN A 348 9.79 15.05 4.81
N ALA A 349 9.77 14.51 3.60
CA ALA A 349 9.04 15.06 2.46
C ALA A 349 8.49 13.94 1.57
N ILE A 350 7.35 14.15 0.93
CA ILE A 350 6.76 13.20 -0.02
C ILE A 350 6.46 13.92 -1.33
N ASN A 351 6.87 13.31 -2.42
CA ASN A 351 6.62 13.79 -3.77
C ASN A 351 5.33 13.20 -4.34
N PHE A 352 4.63 13.97 -5.16
CA PHE A 352 3.41 13.55 -5.84
C PHE A 352 3.60 13.56 -7.37
N ASP A 353 2.99 12.59 -8.02
CA ASP A 353 2.81 12.53 -9.47
C ASP A 353 1.44 13.14 -9.81
N GLU A 354 1.44 14.10 -10.73
CA GLU A 354 0.25 14.87 -11.10
C GLU A 354 -0.50 14.22 -12.28
N PHE A 355 -1.78 13.96 -12.08
CA PHE A 355 -2.69 13.40 -13.07
C PHE A 355 -3.82 14.40 -13.33
N MET A 356 -3.83 14.96 -14.53
CA MET A 356 -4.77 16.01 -14.92
C MET A 356 -6.05 15.39 -15.44
N PHE A 357 -7.15 15.55 -14.72
CA PHE A 357 -8.47 15.06 -15.09
C PHE A 357 -9.24 16.12 -15.87
N VAL A 358 -9.82 15.71 -17.00
CA VAL A 358 -10.46 16.63 -17.94
C VAL A 358 -11.79 16.09 -18.47
N PRO A 359 -12.84 16.93 -18.58
CA PRO A 359 -14.04 16.62 -19.36
C PRO A 359 -13.73 16.40 -20.84
N THR A 360 -14.39 15.43 -21.46
CA THR A 360 -14.17 15.08 -22.89
C THR A 360 -15.24 15.62 -23.83
N ASN A 361 -16.33 16.21 -23.31
CA ASN A 361 -17.32 16.92 -24.10
C ASN A 361 -18.17 17.85 -23.21
N ASP A 362 -18.81 18.85 -23.83
CA ASP A 362 -19.68 19.84 -23.15
C ASP A 362 -21.13 19.38 -22.97
N LYS A 363 -21.50 18.17 -23.41
CA LYS A 363 -22.91 17.73 -23.33
C LYS A 363 -23.36 17.42 -21.90
N VAL A 364 -22.41 17.19 -20.99
CA VAL A 364 -22.66 16.87 -19.59
C VAL A 364 -21.65 17.62 -18.71
N PRO A 365 -21.96 18.84 -18.23
CA PRO A 365 -21.10 19.53 -17.28
C PRO A 365 -20.99 18.74 -15.97
N PHE A 366 -19.83 18.83 -15.31
CA PHE A 366 -19.56 18.16 -14.03
C PHE A 366 -19.87 19.05 -12.80
N GLU A 367 -20.50 20.21 -13.02
CA GLU A 367 -20.92 21.08 -11.93
C GLU A 367 -21.98 20.41 -11.04
N GLY A 368 -21.77 20.46 -9.71
CA GLY A 368 -22.65 19.80 -8.74
C GLY A 368 -22.62 18.27 -8.76
N LYS A 369 -21.74 17.67 -9.56
CA LYS A 369 -21.58 16.21 -9.68
C LYS A 369 -20.43 15.68 -8.85
N ASN A 370 -20.37 14.35 -8.69
CA ASN A 370 -19.21 13.72 -8.08
C ASN A 370 -18.08 13.60 -9.12
N TYR A 371 -17.37 14.70 -9.34
CA TYR A 371 -16.29 14.78 -10.34
C TYR A 371 -15.20 13.73 -10.12
N PHE A 372 -14.94 13.32 -8.88
CA PHE A 372 -14.00 12.24 -8.56
C PHE A 372 -14.43 10.88 -9.14
N GLN A 373 -15.74 10.60 -9.18
CA GLN A 373 -16.29 9.35 -9.72
C GLN A 373 -16.61 9.43 -11.21
N GLU A 374 -16.96 10.61 -11.71
CA GLU A 374 -17.54 10.74 -13.05
C GLU A 374 -16.52 11.28 -14.07
N MET A 375 -15.57 12.12 -13.66
CA MET A 375 -14.53 12.63 -14.55
C MET A 375 -13.38 11.63 -14.62
N LEU A 376 -13.52 10.66 -15.51
CA LEU A 376 -12.63 9.49 -15.59
C LEU A 376 -11.49 9.64 -16.60
N HIS A 377 -11.46 10.71 -17.40
CA HIS A 377 -10.44 10.90 -18.43
C HIS A 377 -9.31 11.77 -17.90
N TYR A 378 -8.08 11.34 -18.11
CA TYR A 378 -6.89 12.02 -17.60
C TYR A 378 -5.67 11.85 -18.50
N TYR A 379 -4.65 12.66 -18.23
CA TYR A 379 -3.29 12.46 -18.73
C TYR A 379 -2.27 12.65 -17.59
N PHE A 380 -1.12 11.97 -17.69
CA PHE A 380 -0.03 12.11 -16.72
C PHE A 380 0.76 13.39 -17.03
N PHE A 381 0.75 14.34 -16.10
CA PHE A 381 1.41 15.62 -16.26
C PHE A 381 2.79 15.57 -15.59
N LYS A 382 3.84 15.64 -16.42
CA LYS A 382 5.23 15.53 -15.98
C LYS A 382 6.07 16.62 -16.66
N PRO A 383 6.02 17.88 -16.18
CA PRO A 383 6.91 18.92 -16.68
C PRO A 383 8.36 18.58 -16.26
N GLU A 384 9.30 18.75 -17.18
CA GLU A 384 10.71 18.44 -16.95
C GLU A 384 11.24 19.12 -15.68
N LYS A 385 11.73 18.30 -14.73
CA LYS A 385 12.36 18.67 -13.45
C LYS A 385 11.49 19.30 -12.34
N ARG A 386 10.16 19.14 -12.32
CA ARG A 386 9.37 19.52 -11.13
C ARG A 386 9.10 18.33 -10.22
N CYS A 387 9.50 18.45 -8.95
CA CYS A 387 9.05 17.59 -7.85
C CYS A 387 7.86 18.29 -7.19
N LEU A 388 6.69 17.65 -7.19
CA LEU A 388 5.49 18.10 -6.50
C LEU A 388 5.57 17.70 -5.01
N LEU A 389 6.42 18.37 -4.23
CA LEU A 389 6.61 18.09 -2.81
C LEU A 389 5.52 18.76 -1.98
N ARG A 390 4.34 18.14 -1.97
CA ARG A 390 3.12 18.66 -1.33
C ARG A 390 2.92 18.22 0.11
N ALA A 391 3.70 17.26 0.61
CA ALA A 391 3.67 16.85 2.01
C ALA A 391 5.07 16.94 2.63
N TRP A 392 5.15 17.51 3.84
CA TRP A 392 6.41 17.67 4.56
C TRP A 392 6.22 17.60 6.08
N LYS A 393 7.25 17.10 6.77
CA LYS A 393 7.31 17.09 8.23
C LYS A 393 7.61 18.49 8.73
N LYS A 394 7.01 18.90 9.86
CA LYS A 394 7.27 20.19 10.49
C LYS A 394 8.77 20.34 10.76
N ALA A 395 9.34 21.39 10.20
CA ALA A 395 10.75 21.74 10.37
C ALA A 395 10.91 22.82 11.45
N ALA A 396 12.07 22.84 12.12
CA ALA A 396 12.43 23.91 13.05
C ALA A 396 12.69 25.25 12.34
N CYS A 397 13.06 25.19 11.06
CA CYS A 397 13.21 26.36 10.20
C CYS A 397 11.95 26.56 9.35
N PRO A 398 11.58 27.81 9.01
CA PRO A 398 10.49 28.06 8.07
C PRO A 398 10.75 27.36 6.74
N ILE A 399 9.70 26.73 6.20
CA ILE A 399 9.69 26.22 4.83
C ILE A 399 9.64 27.41 3.84
N ASP A 400 10.18 27.22 2.65
CA ASP A 400 10.07 28.16 1.54
C ASP A 400 9.14 27.55 0.47
N LEU A 401 8.01 28.23 0.24
CA LEU A 401 7.02 27.90 -0.79
C LEU A 401 7.07 28.87 -1.99
N CYS A 402 7.84 29.96 -1.88
CA CYS A 402 7.90 31.02 -2.90
C CYS A 402 8.92 30.67 -4.00
N LYS A 403 10.08 30.09 -3.67
CA LYS A 403 11.19 29.89 -4.64
C LYS A 403 10.89 28.96 -5.82
N ARG A 404 9.99 27.99 -5.65
CA ARG A 404 9.62 27.02 -6.71
C ARG A 404 8.17 27.12 -7.14
N GLY A 405 7.51 28.22 -6.80
CA GLY A 405 6.13 28.54 -7.17
C GLY A 405 5.17 27.39 -6.83
N GLU A 406 4.71 27.30 -5.60
CA GLU A 406 3.73 26.35 -5.06
C GLU A 406 4.04 24.84 -5.16
N HIS A 407 4.86 24.41 -6.11
CA HIS A 407 5.05 23.00 -6.43
C HIS A 407 5.95 22.25 -5.44
N SER A 408 6.78 22.94 -4.66
CA SER A 408 7.75 22.28 -3.78
C SER A 408 7.97 23.04 -2.49
N ALA A 409 7.72 22.38 -1.35
CA ALA A 409 8.26 22.82 -0.07
C ALA A 409 9.78 22.61 -0.02
N ILE A 410 10.53 23.69 0.22
CA ILE A 410 11.99 23.64 0.37
C ILE A 410 12.35 23.93 1.83
N PHE A 411 13.17 23.06 2.41
CA PHE A 411 13.68 23.24 3.78
C PHE A 411 15.01 22.46 3.98
N PRO A 412 15.80 22.79 5.02
CA PRO A 412 17.08 22.12 5.28
C PRO A 412 16.92 20.62 5.60
N ASN A 413 17.95 19.81 5.27
CA ASN A 413 18.01 18.38 5.56
C ASN A 413 16.82 17.57 5.00
N GLN A 414 16.29 17.99 3.85
CA GLN A 414 15.19 17.32 3.19
C GLN A 414 15.59 15.89 2.76
N LYS A 415 14.78 14.92 3.16
CA LYS A 415 14.84 13.49 2.84
C LYS A 415 13.50 13.11 2.21
N THR A 416 13.46 13.12 0.89
CA THR A 416 12.25 12.78 0.14
C THR A 416 12.02 11.28 0.16
N PHE A 417 10.79 10.86 0.48
CA PHE A 417 10.36 9.47 0.45
C PHE A 417 10.50 8.91 -0.98
N PRO A 418 11.10 7.72 -1.18
CA PRO A 418 11.33 7.18 -2.52
C PRO A 418 10.05 6.77 -3.25
N VAL A 419 8.95 6.58 -2.54
CA VAL A 419 7.65 6.23 -3.12
C VAL A 419 6.86 7.51 -3.41
N PHE A 420 6.39 7.64 -4.66
CA PHE A 420 5.67 8.83 -5.12
C PHE A 420 4.17 8.63 -4.93
N PHE A 421 3.49 9.65 -4.42
CA PHE A 421 2.04 9.66 -4.20
C PHE A 421 1.33 10.22 -5.45
N ARG A 422 -0.02 10.25 -5.47
CA ARG A 422 -0.79 10.82 -6.59
C ARG A 422 -1.44 12.12 -6.21
N LEU A 423 -1.45 13.04 -7.16
CA LEU A 423 -2.35 14.17 -7.15
C LEU A 423 -3.29 14.04 -8.35
N ARG A 424 -4.59 13.89 -8.10
CA ARG A 424 -5.62 14.08 -9.14
C ARG A 424 -5.98 15.55 -9.19
N HIS A 425 -5.82 16.19 -10.35
CA HIS A 425 -6.07 17.62 -10.52
C HIS A 425 -7.25 17.85 -11.46
N TYR A 426 -8.29 18.50 -10.98
CA TYR A 426 -9.56 18.74 -11.68
C TYR A 426 -9.70 20.21 -12.11
N VAL A 427 -8.84 20.68 -13.00
CA VAL A 427 -8.75 22.12 -13.37
C VAL A 427 -10.02 22.79 -13.90
N SER A 428 -11.05 22.02 -14.32
CA SER A 428 -12.26 22.56 -14.93
C SER A 428 -13.47 21.64 -14.80
N ASN A 429 -14.69 22.19 -14.86
CA ASN A 429 -15.95 21.44 -14.84
C ASN A 429 -16.52 21.17 -16.24
N SER A 430 -16.04 21.88 -17.27
CA SER A 430 -16.51 21.75 -18.66
C SER A 430 -15.36 21.75 -19.67
N HIS A 431 -15.60 21.20 -20.85
CA HIS A 431 -14.59 21.11 -21.91
C HIS A 431 -14.29 22.52 -22.48
N HIS A 432 -15.33 23.34 -22.66
CA HIS A 432 -15.20 24.74 -23.08
C HIS A 432 -14.37 25.62 -22.13
N GLU A 433 -14.44 25.37 -20.82
CA GLU A 433 -13.59 26.07 -19.85
C GLU A 433 -12.12 25.69 -19.97
N ILE A 434 -11.79 24.45 -20.37
CA ILE A 434 -10.39 24.04 -20.60
C ILE A 434 -9.83 24.65 -21.88
N GLU A 435 -10.64 24.83 -22.92
CA GLU A 435 -10.19 25.47 -24.17
C GLU A 435 -9.59 26.87 -23.92
N LYS A 436 -9.98 27.55 -22.84
CA LYS A 436 -9.41 28.84 -22.41
C LYS A 436 -7.97 28.72 -21.90
N TYR A 437 -7.57 27.54 -21.42
CA TYR A 437 -6.22 27.23 -20.95
C TYR A 437 -5.32 26.66 -22.05
N GLY A 438 -5.85 26.49 -23.28
CA GLY A 438 -5.10 26.02 -24.44
C GLY A 438 -5.72 24.78 -25.09
N ARG A 439 -4.99 24.18 -26.04
CA ARG A 439 -5.47 23.01 -26.78
C ARG A 439 -5.23 21.73 -25.95
N LEU A 440 -6.32 21.10 -25.52
CA LEU A 440 -6.29 19.78 -24.89
C LEU A 440 -5.49 18.76 -25.72
N PRO A 441 -4.84 17.78 -25.08
CA PRO A 441 -4.41 16.57 -25.78
C PRO A 441 -5.60 16.04 -26.58
N ALA A 442 -5.34 15.60 -27.80
CA ALA A 442 -6.41 15.03 -28.60
C ALA A 442 -7.06 13.88 -27.81
N GLN A 443 -8.38 13.73 -27.91
CA GLN A 443 -9.15 12.78 -27.08
C GLN A 443 -8.60 11.34 -27.08
N TYR A 444 -7.91 10.94 -28.15
CA TYR A 444 -7.27 9.63 -28.29
C TYR A 444 -6.00 9.46 -27.45
N CYS A 445 -5.39 10.55 -26.98
CA CYS A 445 -4.26 10.57 -26.05
C CYS A 445 -4.71 10.58 -24.58
N LEU A 446 -6.00 10.79 -24.31
CA LEU A 446 -6.54 10.74 -22.95
C LEU A 446 -6.74 9.29 -22.53
N LYS A 447 -6.28 8.99 -21.31
CA LYS A 447 -6.52 7.71 -20.67
C LYS A 447 -7.86 7.77 -19.97
N LYS A 448 -8.55 6.63 -19.90
CA LYS A 448 -9.83 6.51 -19.20
C LYS A 448 -9.69 5.53 -18.03
N LEU A 449 -10.01 6.00 -16.82
CA LEU A 449 -10.16 5.14 -15.66
C LEU A 449 -11.28 4.13 -15.88
N ARG A 450 -10.99 2.86 -15.62
CA ARG A 450 -11.99 1.79 -15.60
C ARG A 450 -12.78 1.79 -14.29
N ASN A 451 -12.12 2.13 -13.19
CA ASN A 451 -12.70 2.27 -11.86
C ASN A 451 -12.07 3.48 -11.16
N PRO A 452 -12.86 4.45 -10.66
CA PRO A 452 -12.34 5.64 -9.99
C PRO A 452 -11.69 5.35 -8.64
N TYR A 453 -11.96 4.18 -8.04
CA TYR A 453 -11.42 3.74 -6.74
C TYR A 453 -10.26 2.75 -6.87
N ASP A 454 -10.12 2.10 -8.03
CA ASP A 454 -9.12 1.07 -8.25
C ASP A 454 -8.54 1.17 -9.66
N TRP A 455 -7.36 1.79 -9.77
CA TRP A 455 -6.72 1.95 -11.06
C TRP A 455 -5.20 1.87 -10.98
N ASN A 456 -4.63 1.21 -11.98
CA ASN A 456 -3.20 1.14 -12.21
C ASN A 456 -2.71 2.45 -12.82
N TRP A 457 -1.60 2.94 -12.26
CA TRP A 457 -1.07 4.28 -12.48
C TRP A 457 -0.39 4.32 -13.83
N ASP A 458 -1.16 4.61 -14.86
CA ASP A 458 -0.62 4.58 -16.19
C ASP A 458 0.14 5.87 -16.49
N LYS A 459 1.46 5.80 -16.28
CA LYS A 459 2.43 6.87 -16.58
C LYS A 459 2.99 6.80 -18.01
N SER A 460 2.52 5.89 -18.86
CA SER A 460 2.93 5.84 -20.28
C SER A 460 2.56 7.13 -21.01
N ASP A 461 3.25 7.43 -22.11
CA ASP A 461 3.04 8.68 -22.86
C ASP A 461 3.05 9.95 -21.98
N PRO A 462 4.09 10.14 -21.14
CA PRO A 462 4.21 11.35 -20.36
C PRO A 462 4.24 12.55 -21.30
N TRP A 463 3.64 13.63 -20.81
CA TRP A 463 3.38 14.89 -21.50
C TRP A 463 4.63 15.66 -22.03
N GLU A 464 5.77 15.03 -22.30
CA GLU A 464 6.99 15.69 -22.78
C GLU A 464 6.86 16.27 -24.22
N ASN A 465 5.78 15.98 -24.96
CA ASN A 465 5.61 16.31 -26.39
C ASN A 465 4.46 17.29 -26.75
N HIS A 466 3.81 17.94 -25.79
CA HIS A 466 2.62 18.76 -26.09
C HIS A 466 2.84 20.25 -25.76
N ALA A 467 2.87 21.08 -26.81
CA ALA A 467 3.29 22.49 -26.81
C ALA A 467 2.44 23.50 -25.99
N PHE A 468 1.57 23.07 -25.07
CA PHE A 468 0.59 23.97 -24.46
C PHE A 468 1.05 24.74 -23.21
N LEU A 469 2.25 24.46 -22.64
CA LEU A 469 2.82 25.31 -21.57
C LEU A 469 4.03 26.15 -22.00
N ALA A 470 4.48 26.05 -23.25
CA ALA A 470 5.51 26.95 -23.79
C ALA A 470 5.05 28.42 -23.82
N GLN A 471 3.77 28.71 -23.54
CA GLN A 471 3.22 30.06 -23.49
C GLN A 471 3.09 30.66 -22.08
N GLN A 472 3.35 29.92 -20.99
CA GLN A 472 3.42 30.54 -19.65
C GLN A 472 4.75 31.27 -19.38
N GLU A 473 5.79 31.05 -20.20
CA GLU A 473 7.04 31.83 -20.13
C GLU A 473 6.99 33.18 -20.88
N VAL A 474 5.84 33.57 -21.45
CA VAL A 474 5.72 34.84 -22.20
C VAL A 474 4.78 35.86 -21.54
N ALA A 475 4.20 35.56 -20.37
CA ALA A 475 3.44 36.54 -19.59
C ALA A 475 4.21 37.13 -18.39
N THR A 476 5.55 37.06 -18.42
CA THR A 476 6.39 38.03 -17.70
C THR A 476 6.78 39.14 -18.67
N GLY A 477 5.90 40.14 -18.73
CA GLY A 477 6.11 41.42 -19.37
C GLY A 477 5.33 42.47 -18.62
#